data_AF-A0A8J7XKR0-F1
#
_entry.id   AF-A0A8J7XKR0-F1
#
_cell.length_a   1.000
_cell.length_b   1.000
_cell.length_c   1.000
_cell.angle_alpha   90.00
_cell.angle_beta   90.00
_cell.angle_gamma   90.00
#
_symmetry.space_group_name_H-M   'P 1'
#
loop_
_entity.id
_entity.type
_entity.pdbx_description
1 polymer ?
#
loop_
_entity_poly.entity_id
_entity_poly.type
_entity_poly.pdbx_seq_one_letter_code
_entity_poly.pdbx_strand_id
1 'polypeptide(L)'
;MGKIEGGFTMVDRKMEEKGQADTGGNPVKEHEKERFVCPECRKPIHVNNLVDMKSIVDDNLYYVGGVLIVGKARFLCDFQHHYDEEGIAMKELHTLVAVIDAEFDQSGRCIRFDTVEVQPVK
;
A
#
# COMPACT_ATOMS: atom_id res chain seq x y z
N MET A 1 20.08 49.81 51.52
CA MET A 1 18.64 49.72 51.84
C MET A 1 17.85 49.84 50.56
N GLY A 2 16.77 49.06 50.42
CA GLY A 2 15.77 49.24 49.37
C GLY A 2 15.86 48.25 48.21
N LYS A 3 15.47 46.99 48.44
CA LYS A 3 14.87 46.18 47.37
C LYS A 3 13.45 46.69 47.18
N ILE A 4 13.17 47.27 46.03
CA ILE A 4 11.85 47.64 45.57
C ILE A 4 11.13 46.43 44.98
N GLU A 5 9.85 46.39 45.29
CA GLU A 5 8.85 45.38 45.01
C GLU A 5 8.39 45.40 43.55
N GLY A 6 7.81 44.28 43.11
CA GLY A 6 6.57 44.21 42.33
C GLY A 6 6.50 44.91 40.96
N GLY A 7 6.12 44.16 39.92
CA GLY A 7 5.62 44.77 38.69
C GLY A 7 5.40 43.79 37.55
N PHE A 8 4.14 43.51 37.25
CA PHE A 8 3.66 42.90 36.01
C PHE A 8 4.16 43.62 34.77
N THR A 9 4.45 42.90 33.68
CA THR A 9 4.17 43.34 32.29
C THR A 9 4.16 42.15 31.30
N MET A 10 3.03 41.98 30.59
CA MET A 10 3.05 41.56 29.17
C MET A 10 3.86 42.63 28.42
N VAL A 11 4.68 42.36 27.40
CA VAL A 11 4.38 41.96 26.01
C VAL A 11 5.76 41.72 25.34
N ASP A 12 5.87 40.81 24.37
CA ASP A 12 6.37 41.09 23.00
C ASP A 12 6.99 39.92 22.23
N ARG A 13 6.61 39.91 20.95
CA ARG A 13 6.85 38.96 19.87
C ARG A 13 8.31 38.59 19.64
N LYS A 14 8.55 37.33 19.26
CA LYS A 14 9.53 36.99 18.23
C LYS A 14 9.13 35.72 17.46
N MET A 15 9.02 35.86 16.14
CA MET A 15 8.92 34.77 15.15
C MET A 15 10.19 33.91 15.18
N GLU A 16 10.07 32.59 15.10
CA GLU A 16 10.96 31.77 14.27
C GLU A 16 10.19 30.61 13.62
N GLU A 17 10.38 30.59 12.31
CA GLU A 17 9.99 29.66 11.24
C GLU A 17 10.70 28.31 11.38
N LYS A 18 10.04 27.20 11.03
CA LYS A 18 10.50 26.23 9.99
C LYS A 18 9.81 24.86 10.10
N GLY A 19 9.32 24.40 8.95
CA GLY A 19 9.18 22.98 8.66
C GLY A 19 7.76 22.46 8.49
N GLN A 20 6.93 23.10 7.65
CA GLN A 20 5.90 22.35 6.94
C GLN A 20 6.60 21.32 6.06
N ALA A 21 6.56 20.06 6.49
CA ALA A 21 6.97 18.91 5.68
C ALA A 21 5.85 18.62 4.68
N ASP A 22 5.78 19.41 3.61
CA ASP A 22 5.18 18.96 2.36
C ASP A 22 6.27 18.23 1.58
N THR A 23 6.16 16.91 1.49
CA THR A 23 6.16 16.17 0.20
C THR A 23 6.25 14.68 0.47
N GLY A 24 5.14 14.02 0.20
CA GLY A 24 5.02 12.56 0.26
C GLY A 24 3.57 12.14 0.28
N GLY A 25 2.68 12.94 -0.34
CA GLY A 25 1.35 12.48 -0.68
C GLY A 25 1.55 11.29 -1.60
N ASN A 26 1.50 10.11 -1.03
CA ASN A 26 1.36 8.89 -1.78
C ASN A 26 -0.02 9.03 -2.42
N PRO A 27 -0.16 9.21 -3.75
CA PRO A 27 -1.43 8.88 -4.35
C PRO A 27 -1.41 7.36 -4.30
N VAL A 28 -1.83 6.80 -3.16
CA VAL A 28 -2.58 5.55 -3.20
C VAL A 28 -3.76 5.94 -4.07
N LYS A 29 -3.59 5.83 -5.39
CA LYS A 29 -4.69 5.91 -6.32
C LYS A 29 -5.62 4.87 -5.74
N GLU A 30 -6.75 5.35 -5.26
CA GLU A 30 -7.91 4.56 -4.99
C GLU A 30 -8.19 3.87 -6.32
N HIS A 31 -7.54 2.72 -6.55
CA HIS A 31 -7.85 1.86 -7.67
C HIS A 31 -9.34 1.64 -7.50
N GLU A 32 -10.07 2.08 -8.51
CA GLU A 32 -11.50 1.95 -8.58
C GLU A 32 -11.85 0.56 -8.07
N LYS A 33 -12.75 0.54 -7.07
CA LYS A 33 -13.20 -0.63 -6.32
C LYS A 33 -13.94 -1.60 -7.25
N GLU A 34 -13.26 -2.12 -8.25
CA GLU A 34 -13.70 -3.22 -9.09
C GLU A 34 -13.63 -4.45 -8.19
N ARG A 35 -14.82 -4.87 -7.74
CA ARG A 35 -15.00 -5.96 -6.79
C ARG A 35 -14.59 -7.27 -7.46
N PHE A 36 -13.32 -7.66 -7.36
CA PHE A 36 -12.88 -9.00 -7.78
C PHE A 36 -13.75 -10.05 -7.09
N VAL A 37 -14.22 -11.03 -7.85
CA VAL A 37 -15.09 -12.11 -7.35
C VAL A 37 -14.29 -13.39 -7.29
N CYS A 38 -14.38 -14.09 -6.16
CA CYS A 38 -13.76 -15.39 -6.01
C CYS A 38 -14.41 -16.40 -6.97
N PRO A 39 -13.65 -17.05 -7.86
CA PRO A 39 -14.20 -18.01 -8.83
C PRO A 39 -14.79 -19.26 -8.16
N GLU A 40 -14.31 -19.61 -6.96
CA GLU A 40 -14.75 -20.78 -6.19
C GLU A 40 -16.10 -20.52 -5.49
N CYS A 41 -16.19 -19.53 -4.60
CA CYS A 41 -17.40 -19.27 -3.82
C CYS A 41 -18.32 -18.19 -4.38
N ARG A 42 -17.94 -17.54 -5.48
CA ARG A 42 -18.70 -16.44 -6.13
C ARG A 42 -18.96 -15.23 -5.23
N LYS A 43 -18.23 -15.10 -4.12
CA LYS A 43 -18.29 -13.94 -3.22
C LYS A 43 -17.26 -12.88 -3.62
N PRO A 44 -17.54 -11.59 -3.38
CA PRO A 44 -16.55 -10.54 -3.54
C PRO A 44 -15.34 -10.78 -2.64
N ILE A 45 -14.15 -10.47 -3.15
CA ILE A 45 -12.90 -10.56 -2.41
C ILE A 45 -12.67 -9.21 -1.72
N HIS A 46 -12.55 -9.25 -0.40
CA HIS A 46 -12.20 -8.05 0.36
C HIS A 46 -10.80 -7.55 -0.01
N VAL A 47 -10.62 -6.22 -0.07
CA VAL A 47 -9.35 -5.58 -0.50
C VAL A 47 -8.14 -6.07 0.31
N ASN A 48 -8.31 -6.33 1.60
CA ASN A 48 -7.24 -6.84 2.47
C ASN A 48 -6.76 -8.27 2.11
N ASN A 49 -7.49 -9.00 1.26
CA ASN A 49 -7.02 -10.29 0.73
C ASN A 49 -6.22 -10.13 -0.57
N LEU A 50 -6.37 -9.01 -1.28
CA LEU A 50 -5.68 -8.81 -2.55
C LEU A 50 -4.19 -8.59 -2.29
N VAL A 51 -3.37 -9.08 -3.22
CA VAL A 51 -1.94 -8.86 -3.17
C VAL A 51 -1.64 -7.38 -3.43
N ASP A 52 -0.74 -6.82 -2.64
CA ASP A 52 -0.31 -5.43 -2.79
C ASP A 52 1.14 -5.35 -3.30
N MET A 53 1.52 -4.18 -3.80
CA MET A 53 2.86 -3.94 -4.32
C MET A 53 3.95 -4.24 -3.28
N LYS A 54 3.70 -3.93 -2.01
CA LYS A 54 4.69 -4.13 -0.95
C LYS A 54 4.98 -5.61 -0.75
N SER A 55 3.93 -6.43 -0.61
CA SER A 55 4.05 -7.87 -0.41
C SER A 55 4.71 -8.59 -1.59
N ILE A 56 4.47 -8.15 -2.83
CA ILE A 56 5.00 -8.82 -4.02
C ILE A 56 6.35 -8.25 -4.45
N VAL A 57 6.48 -6.94 -4.56
CA VAL A 57 7.69 -6.29 -5.07
C VAL A 57 8.69 -6.07 -3.95
N ASP A 58 8.28 -5.38 -2.89
CA ASP A 58 9.20 -4.95 -1.83
C ASP A 58 9.66 -6.11 -0.95
N ASP A 59 8.75 -7.02 -0.61
CA ASP A 59 9.03 -8.10 0.34
C ASP A 59 9.50 -9.39 -0.36
N ASN A 60 9.07 -9.67 -1.60
CA ASN A 60 9.40 -10.93 -2.29
C ASN A 60 10.47 -10.77 -3.40
N LEU A 61 10.38 -9.76 -4.27
CA LEU A 61 11.32 -9.63 -5.41
C LEU A 61 12.71 -9.13 -5.00
N TYR A 62 12.86 -8.43 -3.87
CA TYR A 62 14.16 -8.06 -3.31
C TYR A 62 15.04 -9.28 -2.98
N TYR A 63 14.46 -10.48 -2.84
CA TYR A 63 15.19 -11.69 -2.48
C TYR A 63 15.82 -12.46 -3.65
N VAL A 64 15.52 -12.10 -4.91
CA VAL A 64 15.98 -12.89 -6.06
C VAL A 64 17.47 -12.67 -6.37
N GLY A 65 18.11 -11.62 -5.82
CA GLY A 65 19.56 -11.44 -5.83
C GLY A 65 20.21 -11.36 -7.23
N GLY A 66 20.61 -10.16 -7.67
CA GLY A 66 21.31 -9.98 -8.95
C GLY A 66 20.42 -9.92 -10.19
N VAL A 67 19.09 -9.89 -10.01
CA VAL A 67 18.11 -9.65 -11.08
C VAL A 67 17.52 -8.25 -10.91
N LEU A 68 17.60 -7.44 -11.97
CA LEU A 68 16.92 -6.14 -12.06
C LEU A 68 15.76 -6.27 -13.03
N ILE A 69 14.54 -6.00 -12.56
CA ILE A 69 13.34 -5.98 -13.41
C ILE A 69 13.13 -4.54 -13.91
N VAL A 70 13.06 -4.37 -15.23
CA VAL A 70 12.80 -3.08 -15.88
C VAL A 70 11.72 -3.24 -16.95
N GLY A 71 10.94 -2.20 -17.21
CA GLY A 71 9.86 -2.23 -18.19
C GLY A 71 8.62 -2.97 -17.67
N LYS A 72 7.89 -3.63 -18.57
CA LYS A 72 6.63 -4.30 -18.23
C LYS A 72 6.86 -5.74 -17.78
N ALA A 73 6.23 -6.11 -16.68
CA ALA A 73 6.23 -7.47 -16.14
C ALA A 73 4.81 -7.91 -15.83
N ARG A 74 4.57 -9.22 -15.94
CA ARG A 74 3.33 -9.86 -15.49
C ARG A 74 3.66 -10.85 -14.38
N PHE A 75 3.05 -10.68 -13.23
CA PHE A 75 3.18 -11.59 -12.10
C PHE A 75 1.92 -12.44 -11.95
N LEU A 76 2.14 -13.70 -11.56
CA LEU A 76 1.09 -14.61 -11.14
C LEU A 76 1.36 -14.91 -9.67
N CYS A 77 0.54 -14.34 -8.79
CA CYS A 77 0.78 -14.36 -7.36
C CYS A 77 -0.29 -15.20 -6.67
N ASP A 78 0.13 -16.29 -6.04
CA ASP A 78 -0.77 -17.10 -5.22
C ASP A 78 -1.16 -16.33 -3.96
N PHE A 79 -2.44 -16.37 -3.61
CA PHE A 79 -2.96 -15.80 -2.36
C PHE A 79 -4.14 -16.60 -1.83
N GLN A 80 -4.50 -16.36 -0.57
CA GLN A 80 -5.61 -17.01 0.09
C GLN A 80 -6.74 -16.03 0.37
N HIS A 81 -7.95 -16.41 -0.04
CA HIS A 81 -9.18 -15.68 0.28
C HIS A 81 -9.58 -15.98 1.73
N HIS A 82 -9.09 -15.17 2.67
CA HIS A 82 -9.30 -15.34 4.11
C HIS A 82 -10.57 -14.69 4.62
N TYR A 83 -10.94 -13.55 4.05
CA TYR A 83 -12.06 -12.75 4.53
C TYR A 83 -13.14 -12.61 3.47
N ASP A 84 -14.40 -12.74 3.85
CA ASP A 84 -15.52 -12.39 2.97
C ASP A 84 -15.65 -10.87 2.79
N GLU A 85 -16.68 -10.43 2.07
CA GLU A 85 -16.91 -9.01 1.77
C GLU A 85 -17.07 -8.11 3.00
N GLU A 86 -17.46 -8.67 4.15
CA GLU A 86 -17.61 -7.95 5.42
C GLU A 86 -16.31 -7.93 6.23
N GLY A 87 -15.24 -8.53 5.70
CA GLY A 87 -13.97 -8.67 6.41
C GLY A 87 -13.99 -9.78 7.47
N ILE A 88 -14.98 -10.68 7.44
CA ILE A 88 -15.12 -11.78 8.40
C ILE A 88 -14.33 -12.98 7.90
N ALA A 89 -13.55 -13.58 8.80
CA ALA A 89 -12.74 -14.74 8.47
C ALA A 89 -13.61 -15.91 7.98
N MET A 90 -13.28 -16.43 6.81
CA MET A 90 -13.93 -17.55 6.17
C MET A 90 -13.50 -18.87 6.82
N LYS A 91 -14.44 -19.80 6.94
CA LYS A 91 -14.17 -21.15 7.47
C LYS A 91 -13.43 -22.04 6.46
N GLU A 92 -13.71 -21.86 5.18
CA GLU A 92 -13.05 -22.55 4.07
C GLU A 92 -12.25 -21.53 3.27
N LEU A 93 -10.95 -21.78 3.12
CA LEU A 93 -10.03 -20.91 2.42
C LEU A 93 -9.94 -21.35 0.96
N HIS A 94 -10.09 -20.39 0.03
CA HIS A 94 -9.82 -20.63 -1.37
C HIS A 94 -8.43 -20.10 -1.71
N THR A 95 -7.57 -20.97 -2.25
CA THR A 95 -6.28 -20.55 -2.82
C THR A 95 -6.55 -20.10 -4.24
N LEU A 96 -6.11 -18.89 -4.58
CA LEU A 96 -6.38 -18.21 -5.84
C LEU A 96 -5.08 -17.64 -6.38
N VAL A 97 -5.07 -17.26 -7.65
CA VAL A 97 -3.95 -16.56 -8.29
C VAL A 97 -4.42 -15.18 -8.72
N ALA A 98 -3.72 -14.15 -8.25
CA ALA A 98 -3.86 -12.79 -8.74
C ALA A 98 -2.93 -12.59 -9.95
N VAL A 99 -3.48 -12.16 -11.07
CA VAL A 99 -2.70 -11.77 -12.25
C VAL A 99 -2.43 -10.27 -12.15
N ILE A 100 -1.16 -9.92 -12.04
CA ILE A 100 -0.72 -8.53 -11.87
C ILE A 100 0.03 -8.07 -13.10
N ASP A 101 -0.37 -6.91 -13.64
CA ASP A 101 0.45 -6.17 -14.59
C ASP A 101 1.21 -5.07 -13.84
N ALA A 102 2.54 -5.08 -13.97
CA ALA A 102 3.42 -4.12 -13.33
C ALA A 102 4.35 -3.45 -14.34
N GLU A 103 4.73 -2.21 -14.06
CA GLU A 103 5.69 -1.46 -14.84
C GLU A 103 6.79 -0.91 -13.94
N PHE A 104 8.03 -1.09 -14.37
CA PHE A 104 9.23 -0.71 -13.65
C PHE A 104 10.02 0.31 -14.47
N ASP A 105 10.55 1.34 -13.81
CA ASP A 105 11.49 2.26 -14.45
C ASP A 105 12.88 1.61 -14.62
N GLN A 106 13.81 2.33 -15.26
CA GLN A 106 15.16 1.83 -15.53
C GLN A 106 16.00 1.62 -14.26
N SER A 107 15.58 2.15 -13.11
CA SER A 107 16.21 1.91 -11.81
C SER A 107 15.64 0.69 -11.07
N GLY A 108 14.64 0.04 -11.64
CA GLY A 108 13.94 -1.10 -11.03
C GLY A 108 12.86 -0.71 -10.03
N ARG A 109 12.50 0.59 -9.95
CA ARG A 109 11.38 1.02 -9.12
C ARG A 109 10.07 0.73 -9.85
N CYS A 110 9.15 0.07 -9.16
CA CYS A 110 7.78 -0.14 -9.64
C CYS A 110 7.03 1.19 -9.68
N ILE A 111 6.53 1.57 -10.86
CA ILE A 111 5.79 2.82 -11.10
C ILE A 111 4.30 2.59 -11.37
N ARG A 112 3.90 1.33 -11.63
CA ARG A 112 2.52 0.91 -11.84
C ARG A 112 2.36 -0.53 -11.39
N PHE A 113 1.27 -0.82 -10.67
CA PHE A 113 0.94 -2.16 -10.18
C PHE A 113 -0.57 -2.33 -10.16
N ASP A 114 -1.10 -3.11 -11.08
CA ASP A 114 -2.54 -3.34 -11.23
C ASP A 114 -2.87 -4.82 -11.09
N THR A 115 -3.84 -5.15 -10.24
CA THR A 115 -4.50 -6.46 -10.34
C THR A 115 -5.42 -6.44 -11.56
N VAL A 116 -5.22 -7.37 -12.48
CA VAL A 116 -5.97 -7.45 -13.74
C VAL A 116 -7.05 -8.52 -13.66
N GLU A 117 -6.77 -9.62 -12.97
CA GLU A 117 -7.66 -10.78 -12.88
C GLU A 117 -7.39 -11.59 -11.61
N VAL A 118 -8.43 -12.30 -11.14
CA VAL A 118 -8.31 -13.36 -10.14
C VAL A 118 -8.79 -14.68 -10.76
N GLN A 119 -7.94 -15.70 -10.73
CA GLN A 119 -8.19 -17.01 -11.32
C GLN A 119 -7.98 -18.14 -10.27
N PRO A 120 -8.57 -19.33 -10.47
CA PRO A 120 -8.28 -20.50 -9.62
C PRO A 120 -6.83 -20.99 -9.84
N VAL A 121 -6.28 -21.68 -8.84
CA VAL A 121 -4.99 -22.39 -8.98
C VAL A 121 -5.17 -23.57 -9.95
N LYS A 122 -4.21 -23.75 -10.86
CA LYS A 122 -4.22 -24.87 -11.81
C LYS A 122 -3.79 -26.19 -11.19
#